data_AF-A0A8X8YKC8-F1
#
_entry.id   AF-A0A8X8YKC8-F1
#
_cell.length_a   1.000
_cell.length_b   1.000
_cell.length_c   1.000
_cell.angle_alpha   90.00
_cell.angle_beta   90.00
_cell.angle_gamma   90.00
#
_symmetry.space_group_name_H-M   'P 1'
#
loop_
_entity.id
_entity.type
_entity.pdbx_description
1 polymer ?
#
loop_
_entity_poly.entity_id
_entity_poly.type
_entity_poly.pdbx_seq_one_letter_code
_entity_poly.pdbx_strand_id
1 'polypeptide(L)'
;MRRRKLGNLKLKNRVKLVCAIVTVSFLITQIFTAFQLIIVPRLTTPSTKTTDLSKRASISEFGETVIKLLPEDLAFTLFLPSEEAIRRDLRLKRNDSDSYAVLTRVMGFSSVPRWISSGDLEIGKEKSYDSISGLSLRVSKDLNGNVVVNGVVSEEVDLRIGEIIVHVMDGVVMDAEFEQSLRPDDDDDDFD
;
A
#
# COMPACT_ATOMS: atom_id res chain seq x y z
N MET A 1 26.62 -43.61 -20.32
CA MET A 1 26.58 -42.14 -20.53
C MET A 1 25.93 -41.85 -21.89
N ARG A 2 24.62 -41.55 -21.92
CA ARG A 2 23.80 -41.51 -23.15
C ARG A 2 23.79 -40.08 -23.72
N ARG A 3 24.75 -39.76 -24.60
CA ARG A 3 24.81 -38.45 -25.29
C ARG A 3 23.60 -38.32 -26.22
N ARG A 4 22.67 -37.42 -25.91
CA ARG A 4 21.57 -37.04 -26.81
C ARG A 4 22.19 -36.29 -28.00
N LYS A 5 22.12 -36.90 -29.19
CA LYS A 5 22.42 -36.21 -30.45
C LYS A 5 21.46 -35.04 -30.59
N LEU A 6 21.94 -33.81 -30.45
CA LEU A 6 21.25 -32.64 -30.96
C LEU A 6 21.25 -32.78 -32.49
N GLY A 7 20.10 -33.20 -33.04
CA GLY A 7 19.93 -33.35 -34.47
C GLY A 7 20.14 -31.99 -35.14
N ASN A 8 21.19 -31.89 -35.96
CA ASN A 8 21.41 -30.76 -36.86
C ASN A 8 20.14 -30.51 -37.69
N LEU A 9 19.43 -29.43 -37.40
CA LEU A 9 18.28 -28.98 -38.17
C LEU A 9 18.81 -28.43 -39.50
N LYS A 10 19.04 -29.31 -40.49
CA LYS A 10 19.42 -28.92 -41.85
C LYS A 10 18.34 -28.00 -42.42
N LEU A 11 18.65 -26.72 -42.47
CA LEU A 11 17.73 -25.64 -42.82
C LEU A 11 17.47 -25.56 -44.32
N LYS A 12 16.66 -26.49 -44.84
CA LYS A 12 16.39 -26.56 -46.28
C LYS A 12 15.37 -25.52 -46.76
N ASN A 13 14.53 -24.98 -45.87
CA ASN A 13 13.44 -24.05 -46.22
C ASN A 13 13.31 -22.92 -45.20
N ARG A 14 13.84 -21.72 -45.54
CA ARG A 14 13.75 -20.52 -44.69
C ARG A 14 12.30 -20.16 -44.32
N VAL A 15 11.37 -20.33 -45.26
CA VAL A 15 9.92 -20.08 -45.04
C VAL A 15 9.34 -21.02 -43.98
N LYS A 16 9.70 -22.32 -44.01
CA LYS A 16 9.23 -23.28 -43.00
C LYS A 16 9.79 -22.98 -41.62
N LEU A 17 11.02 -22.46 -41.53
CA LEU A 17 11.60 -22.03 -40.26
C LEU A 17 10.88 -20.80 -39.70
N VAL A 18 10.62 -19.79 -40.53
CA VAL A 18 9.90 -18.59 -40.08
C VAL A 18 8.50 -18.96 -39.58
N CYS A 19 7.78 -19.80 -40.32
CA CYS A 19 6.47 -20.30 -39.92
C CYS A 19 6.54 -21.10 -38.60
N ALA A 20 7.53 -21.98 -38.44
CA ALA A 20 7.73 -22.73 -37.20
C ALA A 20 8.02 -21.81 -36.00
N ILE A 21 8.88 -20.80 -36.17
CA ILE A 21 9.19 -19.83 -35.12
C ILE A 21 7.93 -19.08 -34.69
N VAL A 22 7.18 -18.49 -35.63
CA VAL A 22 5.94 -17.75 -35.33
C VAL A 22 4.93 -18.62 -34.58
N THR A 23 4.78 -19.88 -35.00
CA THR A 23 3.85 -20.81 -34.35
C THR A 23 4.29 -21.14 -32.92
N VAL A 24 5.59 -21.37 -32.70
CA VAL A 24 6.14 -21.62 -31.36
C VAL A 24 6.03 -20.39 -30.47
N SER A 25 6.32 -19.18 -30.99
CA SER A 25 6.17 -17.92 -30.26
C SER A 25 4.72 -17.73 -29.80
N PHE A 26 3.75 -17.96 -30.70
CA PHE A 26 2.33 -17.82 -30.40
C PHE A 26 1.88 -18.79 -29.29
N LEU A 27 2.31 -20.05 -29.36
CA LEU A 27 2.03 -21.04 -28.32
C LEU A 27 2.65 -20.66 -26.97
N ILE A 28 3.89 -20.16 -26.96
CA ILE A 28 4.55 -19.67 -25.73
C ILE A 28 3.76 -18.52 -25.13
N THR A 29 3.31 -17.55 -25.95
CA THR A 29 2.49 -16.43 -25.46
C THR A 29 1.16 -16.92 -24.89
N GLN A 30 0.46 -17.85 -25.57
CA GLN A 30 -0.78 -18.42 -25.04
C GLN A 30 -0.58 -19.15 -23.72
N ILE A 31 0.50 -19.92 -23.58
CA ILE A 31 0.84 -20.60 -22.33
C ILE A 31 1.15 -19.57 -21.24
N PHE A 32 1.95 -18.54 -21.52
CA PHE A 32 2.26 -17.49 -20.54
C PHE A 32 1.01 -16.75 -20.09
N THR A 33 0.10 -16.38 -21.00
CA THR A 33 -1.18 -15.76 -20.66
C THR A 33 -2.08 -16.69 -19.85
N ALA A 34 -2.16 -17.98 -20.22
CA ALA A 34 -2.91 -18.97 -19.45
C ALA A 34 -2.29 -19.22 -18.06
N PHE A 35 -0.96 -19.17 -17.95
CA PHE A 35 -0.23 -19.31 -16.69
C PHE A 35 -0.43 -18.09 -15.79
N GLN A 36 -0.43 -16.87 -16.36
CA GLN A 36 -0.79 -15.66 -15.63
C GLN A 36 -2.25 -15.73 -15.10
N LEU A 37 -3.18 -16.34 -15.84
CA LEU A 37 -4.55 -16.59 -15.39
C LEU A 37 -4.68 -17.70 -14.32
N ILE A 38 -3.70 -18.58 -14.19
CA ILE A 38 -3.64 -19.61 -13.14
C ILE A 38 -2.91 -19.08 -11.89
N ILE A 39 -1.92 -18.19 -12.07
CA ILE A 39 -1.22 -17.50 -10.98
C ILE A 39 -2.11 -16.44 -10.33
N VAL A 40 -3.02 -15.80 -11.07
CA VAL A 40 -4.11 -15.01 -10.48
C VAL A 40 -5.11 -15.99 -9.88
N PRO A 41 -5.20 -16.11 -8.54
CA PRO A 41 -6.16 -17.01 -7.93
C PRO A 41 -7.56 -16.50 -8.27
N ARG A 42 -8.36 -17.32 -8.96
CA ARG A 42 -9.80 -17.10 -9.03
C ARG A 42 -10.33 -17.04 -7.61
N LEU A 43 -10.91 -15.89 -7.24
CA LEU A 43 -11.57 -15.62 -5.96
C LEU A 43 -12.37 -16.84 -5.48
N THR A 44 -11.77 -17.60 -4.57
CA THR A 44 -12.52 -18.48 -3.69
C THR A 44 -13.13 -17.59 -2.63
N THR A 45 -14.42 -17.28 -2.80
CA THR A 45 -15.44 -17.04 -1.75
C THR A 45 -15.12 -15.99 -0.66
N PRO A 46 -16.12 -15.26 -0.13
CA PRO A 46 -15.90 -14.38 1.01
C PRO A 46 -15.54 -15.24 2.23
N SER A 47 -14.24 -15.47 2.42
CA SER A 47 -13.72 -16.05 3.64
C SER A 47 -13.85 -14.94 4.66
N THR A 48 -14.92 -15.00 5.45
CA THR A 48 -15.05 -14.30 6.72
C THR A 48 -13.96 -14.86 7.63
N LYS A 49 -12.69 -14.56 7.33
CA LYS A 49 -11.61 -14.73 8.29
C LYS A 49 -11.95 -13.73 9.37
N THR A 50 -12.37 -14.28 10.50
CA THR A 50 -12.23 -13.68 11.83
C THR A 50 -10.78 -13.26 11.99
N THR A 51 -10.41 -12.13 11.37
CA THR A 51 -9.26 -11.34 11.77
C THR A 51 -9.55 -10.93 13.20
N ASP A 52 -8.64 -11.35 14.07
CA ASP A 52 -8.64 -11.18 15.51
C ASP A 52 -9.28 -9.83 15.91
N LEU A 53 -10.52 -9.88 16.42
CA LEU A 53 -11.30 -8.69 16.79
C LEU A 53 -10.54 -7.79 17.79
N SER A 54 -9.60 -8.39 18.54
CA SER A 54 -8.72 -7.68 19.47
C SER A 54 -7.74 -6.72 18.77
N LYS A 55 -7.24 -7.07 17.57
CA LYS A 55 -6.28 -6.26 16.81
C LYS A 55 -6.91 -5.12 16.02
N ARG A 56 -8.21 -5.19 15.76
CA ARG A 56 -8.98 -4.09 15.16
C ARG A 56 -9.43 -3.06 16.20
N ALA A 57 -9.31 -3.35 17.50
CA ALA A 57 -9.80 -2.46 18.55
C ALA A 57 -9.06 -1.12 18.60
N SER A 58 -7.80 -1.09 18.14
CA SER A 58 -6.98 0.13 18.04
C SER A 58 -7.19 0.92 16.75
N ILE A 59 -7.83 0.31 15.74
CA ILE A 59 -8.10 0.97 14.47
C ILE A 59 -9.41 1.75 14.59
N SER A 60 -9.35 3.03 14.28
CA SER A 60 -10.53 3.90 14.26
C SER A 60 -11.58 3.39 13.26
N GLU A 61 -12.85 3.76 13.47
CA GLU A 61 -13.94 3.43 12.53
C GLU A 61 -13.64 3.96 11.11
N PHE A 62 -12.94 5.09 11.02
CA PHE A 62 -12.46 5.64 9.76
C PHE A 62 -11.44 4.73 9.09
N GLY A 63 -10.42 4.28 9.83
CA GLY A 63 -9.46 3.29 9.35
C GLY A 63 -10.12 2.02 8.85
N GLU A 64 -11.10 1.53 9.61
CA GLU A 64 -11.92 0.36 9.26
C GLU A 64 -12.70 0.52 7.96
N THR A 65 -13.24 1.71 7.73
CA THR A 65 -13.94 2.02 6.48
C THR A 65 -12.99 2.01 5.30
N VAL A 66 -11.81 2.61 5.44
CA VAL A 66 -10.80 2.67 4.38
C VAL A 66 -10.27 1.27 4.05
N ILE A 67 -9.97 0.46 5.06
CA ILE A 67 -9.50 -0.92 4.86
C ILE A 67 -10.52 -1.75 4.06
N LYS A 68 -11.83 -1.56 4.30
CA LYS A 68 -12.90 -2.25 3.54
C LYS A 68 -12.98 -1.82 2.07
N LEU A 69 -12.45 -0.64 1.73
CA LEU A 69 -12.43 -0.13 0.35
C LEU A 69 -11.19 -0.58 -0.42
N LEU A 70 -10.17 -1.08 0.27
CA LEU A 70 -8.95 -1.57 -0.37
C LEU A 70 -9.12 -3.00 -0.89
N PRO A 71 -8.48 -3.33 -2.02
CA PRO A 71 -8.44 -4.69 -2.51
C PRO A 71 -7.63 -5.56 -1.54
N GLU A 72 -8.21 -6.68 -1.08
CA GLU A 72 -7.62 -7.56 -0.07
C GLU A 72 -6.40 -8.36 -0.56
N ASP A 73 -6.17 -8.39 -1.88
CA ASP A 73 -5.16 -9.19 -2.57
C ASP A 73 -3.91 -8.39 -3.00
N LEU A 74 -3.87 -7.09 -2.69
CA LEU A 74 -2.74 -6.23 -3.02
C LEU A 74 -1.94 -5.87 -1.78
N ALA A 75 -0.61 -5.93 -1.89
CA ALA A 75 0.29 -5.58 -0.81
C ALA A 75 0.27 -4.07 -0.56
N PHE A 76 -0.28 -3.68 0.59
CA PHE A 76 -0.29 -2.29 1.05
C PHE A 76 0.30 -2.16 2.46
N THR A 77 0.84 -0.98 2.73
CA THR A 77 1.08 -0.50 4.08
C THR A 77 0.28 0.78 4.28
N LEU A 78 -0.52 0.84 5.35
CA LEU A 78 -1.28 2.01 5.74
C LEU A 78 -0.71 2.60 7.02
N PHE A 79 -0.44 3.89 7.02
CA PHE A 79 -0.13 4.67 8.22
C PHE A 79 -1.41 5.40 8.64
N LEU A 80 -2.19 4.76 9.51
CA LEU A 80 -3.52 5.25 9.90
C LEU A 80 -3.40 6.12 11.16
N PRO A 81 -3.97 7.33 11.18
CA PRO A 81 -4.02 8.10 12.42
C PRO A 81 -4.92 7.42 13.46
N SER A 82 -4.52 7.48 14.72
CA SER A 82 -5.37 7.10 15.85
C SER A 82 -6.61 7.98 15.92
N GLU A 83 -7.66 7.53 16.59
CA GLU A 83 -8.88 8.32 16.79
C GLU A 83 -8.57 9.68 17.45
N GLU A 84 -7.62 9.68 18.38
CA GLU A 84 -7.18 10.87 19.09
C GLU A 84 -6.40 11.84 18.18
N ALA A 85 -5.57 11.31 17.28
CA ALA A 85 -4.91 12.09 16.24
C ALA A 85 -5.92 12.74 15.27
N ILE A 86 -6.95 12.01 14.84
CA ILE A 86 -8.01 12.56 13.98
C ILE A 86 -8.74 13.71 14.67
N ARG A 87 -9.13 13.53 15.94
CA ARG A 87 -9.83 14.57 16.71
C ARG A 87 -8.97 15.81 16.95
N ARG A 88 -7.68 15.60 17.23
CA ARG A 88 -6.72 16.68 17.56
C ARG A 88 -6.32 17.48 16.33
N ASP A 89 -5.89 16.78 15.27
CA ASP A 89 -5.18 17.40 14.15
C ASP A 89 -6.14 17.81 13.03
N LEU A 90 -7.14 16.98 12.73
CA LEU A 90 -8.11 17.27 11.66
C LEU A 90 -9.39 17.93 12.17
N ARG A 91 -9.65 17.86 13.48
CA ARG A 91 -10.86 18.39 14.14
C ARG A 91 -12.17 17.93 13.48
N LEU A 92 -12.14 16.79 12.78
CA LEU A 92 -13.29 16.28 12.02
C LEU A 92 -14.39 15.82 12.96
N LYS A 93 -15.64 16.12 12.58
CA LYS A 93 -16.83 15.60 13.24
C LYS A 93 -17.43 14.49 12.39
N ARG A 94 -17.94 13.45 13.04
CA ARG A 94 -18.37 12.15 12.47
C ARG A 94 -19.42 12.18 11.34
N ASN A 95 -19.93 13.34 10.93
CA ASN A 95 -21.04 13.45 9.97
C ASN A 95 -20.87 14.61 8.97
N ASP A 96 -19.66 15.12 8.81
CA ASP A 96 -19.41 16.16 7.80
C ASP A 96 -19.08 15.51 6.45
N SER A 97 -19.73 15.94 5.37
CA SER A 97 -19.42 15.46 4.02
C SER A 97 -17.96 15.71 3.66
N ASP A 98 -17.39 16.78 4.19
CA ASP A 98 -16.03 17.21 3.91
C ASP A 98 -15.00 16.31 4.61
N SER A 99 -15.41 15.60 5.67
CA SER A 99 -14.55 14.65 6.39
C SER A 99 -14.05 13.52 5.49
N TYR A 100 -14.88 13.04 4.56
CA TYR A 100 -14.48 11.97 3.64
C TYR A 100 -13.47 12.45 2.60
N ALA A 101 -13.60 13.70 2.12
CA ALA A 101 -12.65 14.28 1.17
C ALA A 101 -11.28 14.48 1.83
N VAL A 102 -11.26 15.06 3.03
CA VAL A 102 -10.05 15.23 3.86
C VAL A 102 -9.41 13.87 4.14
N LEU A 103 -10.20 12.90 4.61
CA LEU A 103 -9.68 11.57 4.93
C LEU A 103 -9.11 10.87 3.70
N THR A 104 -9.79 10.92 2.56
CA THR A 104 -9.29 10.30 1.32
C THR A 104 -7.98 10.95 0.87
N ARG A 105 -7.85 12.27 1.03
CA ARG A 105 -6.60 12.98 0.72
C ARG A 105 -5.46 12.57 1.64
N VAL A 106 -5.71 12.52 2.96
CA VAL A 106 -4.76 12.04 3.96
C VAL A 106 -4.33 10.61 3.63
N MET A 107 -5.30 9.72 3.40
CA MET A 107 -5.04 8.32 3.09
C MET A 107 -4.26 8.11 1.79
N GLY A 108 -4.52 8.93 0.77
CA GLY A 108 -3.73 8.90 -0.46
C GLY A 108 -2.25 9.19 -0.21
N PHE A 109 -1.93 10.05 0.74
CA PHE A 109 -0.56 10.38 1.12
C PHE A 109 0.03 9.39 2.14
N SER A 110 -0.76 8.92 3.12
CA SER A 110 -0.30 8.06 4.21
C SER A 110 -0.28 6.56 3.89
N SER A 111 -0.48 6.19 2.62
CA SER A 111 -0.53 4.79 2.18
C SER A 111 0.55 4.50 1.14
N VAL A 112 1.17 3.33 1.23
CA VAL A 112 2.22 2.88 0.30
C VAL A 112 1.81 1.55 -0.35
N PRO A 113 1.88 1.41 -1.69
CA PRO A 113 1.52 0.18 -2.40
C PRO A 113 2.60 -0.91 -2.33
N ARG A 114 3.07 -1.21 -1.10
CA ARG A 114 3.97 -2.33 -0.78
C ARG A 114 3.92 -2.64 0.71
N TRP A 115 4.46 -3.79 1.11
CA TRP A 115 4.74 -4.08 2.52
C TRP A 115 5.95 -3.35 3.06
N ILE A 116 5.77 -2.75 4.23
CA ILE A 116 6.79 -2.16 5.08
C ILE A 116 6.45 -2.62 6.49
N SER A 117 7.15 -3.63 6.98
CA SER A 117 7.06 -4.02 8.38
C SER A 117 8.07 -3.23 9.21
N SER A 118 7.83 -3.13 10.52
CA SER A 118 8.82 -2.55 11.45
C SER A 118 10.14 -3.36 11.45
N GLY A 119 10.10 -4.63 11.04
CA GLY A 119 11.28 -5.50 10.90
C GLY A 119 12.16 -5.16 9.70
N ASP A 120 11.61 -4.52 8.66
CA ASP A 120 12.34 -4.13 7.44
C ASP A 120 13.07 -2.78 7.57
N LEU A 121 12.79 -2.06 8.67
CA LEU A 121 13.31 -0.74 8.95
C LEU A 121 14.51 -0.81 9.88
N GLU A 122 15.53 -0.03 9.54
CA GLU A 122 16.74 0.12 10.36
C GLU A 122 16.53 1.27 11.34
N ILE A 123 17.00 1.10 12.58
CA ILE A 123 16.89 2.11 13.63
C ILE A 123 17.63 3.39 13.21
N GLY A 124 16.95 4.53 13.30
CA GLY A 124 17.49 5.86 13.02
C GLY A 124 17.84 6.11 11.55
N LYS A 125 17.59 5.15 10.65
CA LYS A 125 17.91 5.27 9.23
C LYS A 125 16.64 5.43 8.42
N GLU A 126 16.52 6.60 7.83
CA GLU A 126 15.38 6.98 7.02
C GLU A 126 15.46 6.34 5.62
N LYS A 127 14.31 5.87 5.14
CA LYS A 127 14.08 5.37 3.78
C LYS A 127 12.93 6.13 3.16
N SER A 128 13.06 6.46 1.88
CA SER A 128 12.00 7.11 1.11
C SER A 128 11.12 6.07 0.42
N TYR A 129 9.80 6.28 0.47
CA TYR A 129 8.79 5.44 -0.17
C TYR A 129 7.74 6.31 -0.87
N ASP A 130 7.34 5.94 -2.08
CA ASP A 130 6.30 6.68 -2.80
C ASP A 130 4.91 6.26 -2.31
N SER A 131 4.11 7.24 -1.89
CA SER A 131 2.73 7.03 -1.49
C SER A 131 1.81 6.79 -2.70
N ILE A 132 0.55 6.43 -2.44
CA ILE A 132 -0.49 6.31 -3.47
C ILE A 132 -0.68 7.64 -4.22
N SER A 133 -0.52 8.77 -3.53
CA SER A 133 -0.61 10.10 -4.14
C SER A 133 0.58 10.46 -5.05
N GLY A 134 1.62 9.62 -5.08
CA GLY A 134 2.85 9.85 -5.84
C GLY A 134 3.87 10.74 -5.13
N LEU A 135 3.56 11.22 -3.92
CA LEU A 135 4.47 11.98 -3.07
C LEU A 135 5.25 11.05 -2.14
N SER A 136 6.49 11.41 -1.81
CA SER A 136 7.37 10.55 -1.03
C SER A 136 7.18 10.71 0.50
N LEU A 137 7.11 9.58 1.18
CA LEU A 137 7.14 9.43 2.64
C LEU A 137 8.55 9.07 3.11
N ARG A 138 8.97 9.70 4.20
CA ARG A 138 10.22 9.43 4.91
C ARG A 138 9.93 8.53 6.09
N VAL A 139 10.32 7.26 5.99
CA VAL A 139 9.99 6.21 6.96
C VAL A 139 11.24 5.70 7.65
N SER A 140 11.21 5.58 8.97
CA SER A 140 12.32 5.07 9.79
C SER A 140 11.80 4.30 11.00
N LYS A 141 12.71 3.74 11.80
CA LYS A 141 12.40 3.08 13.07
C LYS A 141 13.08 3.83 14.22
N ASP A 142 12.35 4.11 15.29
CA ASP A 142 12.93 4.73 16.48
C ASP A 142 13.67 3.70 17.38
N LEU A 143 14.20 4.17 18.51
CA LEU A 143 14.90 3.33 19.49
C LEU A 143 13.97 2.37 20.25
N ASN A 144 12.68 2.69 20.32
CA ASN A 144 11.66 1.87 20.99
C ASN A 144 11.08 0.79 20.07
N GLY A 145 11.44 0.85 18.78
CA GLY A 145 10.97 -0.06 17.76
C GLY A 145 9.70 0.38 17.04
N ASN A 146 9.24 1.61 17.29
CA ASN A 146 8.10 2.21 16.62
C ASN A 146 8.48 2.66 15.21
N VAL A 147 7.50 2.66 14.32
CA VAL A 147 7.65 3.21 12.98
C VAL A 147 7.45 4.73 13.05
N VAL A 148 8.36 5.48 12.43
CA VAL A 148 8.29 6.94 12.34
C VAL A 148 8.14 7.33 10.88
N VAL A 149 7.09 8.08 10.56
CA VAL A 149 6.76 8.53 9.20
C VAL A 149 6.67 10.04 9.17
N ASN A 150 7.53 10.70 8.40
CA ASN A 150 7.63 12.15 8.31
C ASN A 150 7.75 12.85 9.69
N GLY A 151 8.27 12.16 10.71
CA GLY A 151 8.37 12.65 12.09
C GLY A 151 7.20 12.27 13.00
N VAL A 152 6.12 11.69 12.47
CA VAL A 152 4.99 11.15 13.25
C VAL A 152 5.32 9.73 13.72
N VAL A 153 5.16 9.46 15.01
CA VAL A 153 5.49 8.17 15.63
C VAL A 153 4.26 7.25 15.65
N SER A 154 4.46 5.96 15.47
CA SER A 154 3.40 4.95 15.61
C SER A 154 3.09 4.63 17.09
N GLU A 155 1.81 4.50 17.43
CA GLU A 155 1.32 3.92 18.68
C GLU A 155 1.33 2.38 18.61
N GLU A 156 1.00 1.82 17.44
CA GLU A 156 0.96 0.38 17.21
C GLU A 156 1.51 0.04 15.83
N VAL A 157 2.23 -1.08 15.72
CA VAL A 157 2.94 -1.47 14.49
C VAL A 157 2.56 -2.87 14.04
N ASP A 158 2.74 -3.13 12.75
CA ASP A 158 2.65 -4.45 12.13
C ASP A 158 1.29 -5.17 12.31
N LEU A 159 0.19 -4.41 12.36
CA LEU A 159 -1.16 -4.96 12.35
C LEU A 159 -1.48 -5.56 10.98
N ARG A 160 -1.62 -6.89 10.90
CA ARG A 160 -1.90 -7.58 9.64
C ARG A 160 -3.39 -7.82 9.44
N ILE A 161 -3.94 -7.30 8.34
CA ILE A 161 -5.34 -7.49 7.92
C ILE A 161 -5.32 -7.98 6.47
N GLY A 162 -5.56 -9.29 6.27
CA GLY A 162 -5.37 -9.88 4.94
C GLY A 162 -3.93 -9.70 4.46
N GLU A 163 -3.76 -9.11 3.29
CA GLU A 163 -2.47 -8.73 2.70
C GLU A 163 -2.11 -7.25 2.95
N ILE A 164 -2.74 -6.59 3.92
CA ILE A 164 -2.45 -5.21 4.30
C ILE A 164 -1.71 -5.18 5.65
N ILE A 165 -0.67 -4.35 5.75
CA ILE A 165 0.00 -4.00 7.00
C ILE A 165 -0.51 -2.62 7.43
N VAL A 166 -0.91 -2.50 8.69
CA VAL A 166 -1.37 -1.25 9.28
C VAL A 166 -0.42 -0.89 10.43
N HIS A 167 0.00 0.37 10.44
CA HIS A 167 0.62 1.00 11.60
C HIS A 167 -0.29 2.14 12.06
N VAL A 168 -0.63 2.16 13.34
CA VAL A 168 -1.45 3.20 13.95
C VAL A 168 -0.52 4.32 14.41
N MET A 169 -0.82 5.56 14.03
CA MET A 169 0.03 6.74 14.18
C MET A 169 -0.51 7.71 15.23
N ASP A 170 0.35 8.22 16.11
CA ASP A 170 0.07 9.29 17.10
C ASP A 170 0.09 10.68 16.44
N GLY A 171 -0.58 10.80 15.30
CA GLY A 171 -0.63 12.01 14.52
C GLY A 171 -1.04 11.73 13.09
N VAL A 172 -1.38 12.78 12.37
CA VAL A 172 -1.80 12.66 10.97
C VAL A 172 -0.63 12.84 10.02
N VAL A 173 -0.29 11.79 9.29
CA VAL A 173 0.69 11.84 8.21
C VAL A 173 0.00 12.44 6.97
N MET A 174 0.34 13.69 6.64
CA MET A 174 -0.21 14.38 5.48
C MET A 174 0.84 15.18 4.71
N ASP A 175 0.47 15.57 3.49
CA ASP A 175 1.28 16.44 2.66
C ASP A 175 1.32 17.86 3.23
N ALA A 176 2.46 18.54 3.09
CA ALA A 176 2.69 19.85 3.68
C ALA A 176 1.81 20.96 3.04
N GLU A 177 1.51 20.87 1.75
CA GLU A 177 0.60 21.83 1.10
C GLU A 177 -0.82 21.63 1.62
N PHE A 178 -1.23 20.38 1.83
CA PHE A 178 -2.53 20.08 2.41
C PHE A 178 -2.62 20.50 3.89
N GLU A 179 -1.57 20.28 4.67
CA GLU A 179 -1.51 20.72 6.07
C GLU A 179 -1.72 22.23 6.19
N GLN A 180 -1.09 23.02 5.31
CA GLN A 180 -1.26 24.47 5.27
C GLN A 180 -2.70 24.87 4.99
N SER A 181 -3.40 24.15 4.10
CA SER A 181 -4.81 24.44 3.78
C SER A 181 -5.80 24.18 4.92
N LEU A 182 -5.38 23.44 5.96
CA LEU A 182 -6.20 23.15 7.14
C LEU A 182 -5.91 24.12 8.31
N ARG A 183 -4.89 24.98 8.19
CA ARG A 183 -4.61 25.98 9.20
C ARG A 183 -5.69 27.06 9.12
N PRO A 184 -6.23 27.51 10.27
CA PRO A 184 -7.08 28.69 10.27
C PRO A 184 -6.26 29.88 9.75
N ASP A 185 -6.88 30.72 8.92
CA ASP A 185 -6.30 32.01 8.56
C ASP A 185 -6.24 32.84 9.86
N ASP A 186 -5.03 33.08 10.37
CA ASP A 186 -4.80 34.03 11.47
C ASP A 186 -4.92 35.47 10.91
N ASP A 187 -6.11 35.83 10.44
CA ASP A 187 -6.50 37.19 10.10
C ASP A 187 -7.42 37.71 11.22
N ASP A 188 -7.16 38.94 11.69
CA ASP A 188 -7.77 39.69 12.81
C ASP A 188 -6.95 39.56 14.13
N ASP A 189 -6.14 40.53 14.57
CA ASP A 189 -6.54 41.90 14.89
C ASP A 189 -5.42 42.93 14.57
N ASP A 190 -5.67 43.79 13.59
CA ASP A 190 -5.04 45.12 13.53
C ASP A 190 -5.50 45.92 14.76
N PHE A 191 -4.54 46.33 15.59
CA PHE A 191 -4.77 47.28 16.69
C PHE A 191 -5.11 48.65 16.11
N ASP A 192 -6.36 49.09 16.27
CA ASP A 192 -6.79 50.50 16.10
C ASP A 192 -7.19 51.10 17.46
#